data_AF-A0A9P6QFX4-F1
#
_entry.id   AF-A0A9P6QFX4-F1
#
_cell.length_a   1.000
_cell.length_b   1.000
_cell.length_c   1.000
_cell.angle_alpha   90.00
_cell.angle_beta   90.00
_cell.angle_gamma   90.00
#
_symmetry.space_group_name_H-M   'P 1'
#
loop_
_entity.id
_entity.type
_entity.pdbx_description
1 polymer ?
#
loop_
_entity_poly.entity_id
_entity_poly.type
_entity_poly.pdbx_seq_one_letter_code
_entity_poly.pdbx_strand_id
1 'polypeptide(L)' 'MLPRSKLHKVMSRLIPTEKILYGKKVTSVQQNDEGALVICNANEIYHGDVVVGADGAYSSVRSSLYKQLKAK' A
#
# COMPACT_ATOMS: atom_id res chain seq x y z
N MET A 1 -21.90 0.52 -19.82
CA MET A 1 -20.99 0.19 -18.70
C MET A 1 -19.72 1.03 -18.80
N LEU A 2 -19.15 1.46 -17.68
CA LEU A 2 -17.90 2.22 -17.63
C LEU A 2 -16.69 1.25 -17.57
N PRO A 3 -15.73 1.29 -18.51
CA PRO A 3 -14.55 0.43 -18.45
C PRO A 3 -13.65 0.75 -17.24
N ARG A 4 -13.04 -0.27 -16.64
CA ARG A 4 -12.10 -0.13 -15.50
C ARG A 4 -10.99 0.89 -15.78
N SER A 5 -10.41 0.85 -16.98
CA SER A 5 -9.37 1.79 -17.40
C SER A 5 -9.86 3.24 -17.42
N LYS A 6 -11.10 3.47 -17.87
CA LYS A 6 -11.71 4.81 -17.92
C LYS A 6 -11.99 5.33 -16.52
N LEU A 7 -12.53 4.50 -15.63
CA LEU A 7 -12.75 4.86 -14.23
C LEU A 7 -11.43 5.20 -13.52
N HIS A 8 -10.42 4.35 -13.66
CA HIS A 8 -9.08 4.57 -13.08
C HIS A 8 -8.50 5.91 -13.53
N LYS A 9 -8.59 6.23 -14.83
CA LYS A 9 -8.09 7.49 -15.39
C LYS A 9 -8.83 8.72 -14.85
N VAL A 10 -10.13 8.62 -14.60
CA VAL A 10 -10.90 9.72 -13.99
C VAL A 10 -10.46 9.93 -12.55
N MET A 11 -10.36 8.85 -11.75
CA MET A 11 -9.95 8.97 -10.34
C MET A 11 -8.51 9.49 -10.19
N SER A 12 -7.58 9.00 -11.00
CA SER A 12 -6.17 9.42 -10.92
C SER A 12 -5.97 10.89 -11.30
N ARG A 13 -6.87 11.50 -12.08
CA ARG A 13 -6.81 12.92 -12.45
C ARG A 13 -7.25 13.86 -11.32
N LEU A 14 -7.96 13.34 -10.32
CA LEU A 14 -8.42 14.12 -9.17
C LEU A 14 -7.38 14.18 -8.04
N ILE A 15 -6.26 13.48 -8.21
CA ILE A 15 -5.21 13.36 -7.20
C ILE A 15 -3.92 13.98 -7.77
N PRO A 16 -3.20 14.83 -7.03
CA PRO A 16 -1.91 15.35 -7.48
C PRO A 16 -0.93 14.21 -7.78
N THR A 17 -0.20 14.31 -8.89
CA THR A 17 0.63 13.20 -9.42
C THR A 17 1.73 12.75 -8.46
N GLU A 18 2.30 13.70 -7.72
CA GLU A 18 3.34 13.48 -6.70
C GLU A 18 2.84 12.70 -5.48
N LYS A 19 1.52 12.59 -5.29
CA LYS A 19 0.91 11.76 -4.24
C LYS A 19 0.75 10.30 -4.68
N ILE A 20 0.97 9.97 -5.95
CA ILE A 20 0.87 8.60 -6.47
C ILE A 20 2.26 8.09 -6.83
N LEU A 21 2.81 7.24 -5.96
CA LEU A 21 4.12 6.63 -6.16
C LEU A 21 3.98 5.30 -6.91
N TYR A 22 4.25 5.32 -8.21
CA TYR A 22 4.28 4.11 -9.04
C TYR A 22 5.58 3.33 -8.87
N GLY A 23 5.56 2.05 -9.29
CA GLY A 23 6.71 1.16 -9.16
C GLY A 23 7.01 0.67 -7.73
N LYS A 24 6.20 1.11 -6.75
CA LYS A 24 6.28 0.73 -5.34
C LYS A 24 5.39 -0.48 -5.06
N LYS A 25 5.99 -1.67 -5.12
CA LYS A 25 5.35 -2.92 -4.72
C LYS A 25 5.63 -3.18 -3.24
N VAL A 26 4.60 -3.15 -2.41
CA VAL A 26 4.71 -3.48 -0.98
C VAL A 26 5.12 -4.94 -0.78
N THR A 27 6.17 -5.15 0.02
CA THR A 27 6.70 -6.47 0.38
C THR A 27 6.44 -6.83 1.83
N SER A 28 6.43 -5.83 2.73
CA SER A 28 6.10 -6.00 4.14
C SER A 28 5.54 -4.71 4.74
N VAL A 29 4.77 -4.84 5.81
CA VAL A 29 4.34 -3.75 6.68
C VAL A 29 4.88 -4.05 8.07
N GLN A 30 5.33 -3.05 8.81
CA GLN A 30 5.75 -3.15 10.21
C GLN A 30 5.08 -2.04 11.02
N GLN A 31 5.04 -2.22 12.33
CA GLN A 31 4.55 -1.20 13.25
C GLN A 31 5.57 -1.04 14.38
N ASN A 32 5.84 0.20 14.76
CA ASN A 32 6.62 0.56 15.94
C ASN A 32 5.82 1.57 16.79
N ASP A 33 6.44 2.10 17.84
CA ASP A 33 5.80 3.05 18.75
C ASP A 33 5.49 4.41 18.08
N GLU A 34 6.10 4.69 16.93
CA GLU A 34 5.95 5.94 16.18
C GLU A 34 4.92 5.86 15.06
N GLY A 35 4.53 4.65 14.64
CA GLY A 35 3.54 4.45 13.59
C GLY A 35 3.77 3.19 12.76
N ALA A 36 3.33 3.24 11.50
CA ALA A 36 3.41 2.16 10.54
C ALA A 36 4.51 2.41 9.50
N LEU A 37 5.26 1.36 9.20
CA LEU A 37 6.30 1.35 8.16
C LEU A 37 5.86 0.45 7.01
N VAL A 38 5.94 0.97 5.78
CA VAL A 38 5.71 0.22 4.56
C VAL A 38 7.04 0.00 3.86
N ILE A 39 7.40 -1.27 3.67
CA ILE A 39 8.60 -1.68 2.96
C ILE A 39 8.21 -2.12 1.56
N CYS A 40 8.85 -1.55 0.56
CA CYS A 40 8.60 -1.82 -0.84
C CYS A 40 9.73 -2.64 -1.49
N ASN A 41 9.54 -3.03 -2.74
CA ASN A 41 10.61 -3.52 -3.60
C ASN A 41 11.76 -2.49 -3.66
N ALA A 42 12.99 -2.97 -3.78
CA ALA A 42 14.21 -2.17 -3.70
C ALA A 42 14.51 -1.55 -2.30
N ASN A 43 13.95 -2.12 -1.23
CA ASN A 43 14.20 -1.74 0.17
C ASN A 43 13.84 -0.28 0.50
N GLU A 44 12.96 0.34 -0.28
CA GLU A 44 12.41 1.65 0.05
C GLU A 44 11.44 1.54 1.22
N ILE A 45 11.56 2.47 2.18
CA ILE A 45 10.76 2.50 3.40
C ILE A 45 9.97 3.80 3.44
N TYR A 46 8.68 3.69 3.72
CA TYR A 46 7.77 4.81 3.90
C TYR A 46 7.16 4.76 5.30
N HIS A 47 7.12 5.91 5.97
CA HIS A 47 6.54 6.07 7.30
C HIS A 47 5.16 6.74 7.20
N GLY A 48 4.24 6.34 8.06
CA GLY A 48 2.97 7.02 8.26
C GLY A 48 2.24 6.51 9.50
N ASP A 49 1.22 7.23 9.94
CA ASP A 49 0.49 6.85 11.16
C ASP A 49 -0.41 5.62 10.94
N VAL A 50 -0.95 5.48 9.73
CA VAL A 50 -1.91 4.42 9.37
C VAL A 50 -1.61 3.85 7.99
N VAL A 51 -1.73 2.53 7.84
CA VAL A 51 -1.67 1.83 6.55
C VAL A 51 -3.04 1.26 6.20
N VAL A 52 -3.54 1.62 5.01
CA VAL A 52 -4.80 1.09 4.46
C VAL A 52 -4.50 0.13 3.31
N GLY A 53 -4.81 -1.16 3.50
CA GLY A 53 -4.62 -2.19 2.48
C GLY A 53 -5.69 -2.14 1.38
N ALA A 54 -5.37 -1.55 0.24
CA ALA A 54 -6.24 -1.49 -0.96
C ALA A 54 -5.67 -2.25 -2.17
N ASP A 55 -4.79 -3.23 -1.92
CA ASP A 55 -4.01 -4.00 -2.91
C ASP A 55 -4.70 -5.31 -3.37
N GLY A 56 -6.00 -5.46 -3.08
CA GLY A 56 -6.87 -6.48 -3.69
C GLY A 56 -6.80 -7.88 -3.07
N ALA A 57 -7.22 -8.87 -3.85
CA ALA A 57 -7.41 -10.24 -3.38
C ALA A 57 -6.10 -10.92 -2.96
N TYR A 58 -4.97 -10.59 -3.59
CA TYR A 58 -3.64 -11.15 -3.28
C TYR A 58 -2.78 -10.18 -2.46
N SER A 59 -3.43 -9.50 -1.51
CA SER A 59 -2.83 -8.44 -0.69
C SER A 59 -1.55 -8.86 0.02
N SER A 60 -0.46 -8.16 -0.25
CA SER A 60 0.79 -8.23 0.50
C SER A 60 0.61 -7.63 1.90
N VAL A 61 -0.16 -6.54 2.00
CA VAL A 61 -0.44 -5.86 3.28
C VAL A 61 -1.12 -6.84 4.24
N ARG A 62 -2.24 -7.44 3.82
CA ARG A 62 -2.99 -8.40 4.64
C ARG A 62 -2.13 -9.61 5.03
N SER A 63 -1.37 -10.14 4.08
CA SER A 63 -0.47 -11.28 4.33
C SER A 63 0.62 -10.94 5.36
N SER A 64 1.17 -9.73 5.32
CA SER A 64 2.17 -9.25 6.28
C SER A 64 1.60 -9.11 7.70
N LEU A 65 0.42 -8.50 7.82
CA LEU A 65 -0.28 -8.35 9.11
C LEU A 65 -0.60 -9.71 9.77
N TYR A 66 -1.09 -10.68 8.98
CA TYR A 66 -1.37 -12.02 9.52
C TYR A 66 -0.10 -12.77 9.96
N LYS A 67 1.03 -12.58 9.28
CA LYS A 67 2.30 -13.18 9.70
C LYS A 67 2.75 -12.62 11.06
N GLN A 68 2.62 -11.31 11.26
CA GLN A 68 2.96 -10.68 12.53
C GLN A 68 2.02 -11.11 13.66
N LEU A 69 0.72 -11.22 13.38
CA LEU A 69 -0.25 -11.70 14.36
C LEU A 69 0.06 -13.13 14.83
N LYS A 70 0.54 -14.01 13.93
CA LYS A 70 0.92 -15.39 14.25
C LYS A 70 2.28 -15.52 14.94
N ALA A 71 3.13 -14.50 14.85
CA ALA A 71 4.45 -14.49 15.46
C ALA A 71 4.44 -13.92 16.88
N LYS A 72 3.30 -13.39 17.33
CA LYS A 72 3.01 -13.04 18.72
C LYS A 72 2.23 -14.18 19.37
#